data_AF-A0A378BYT6-F1
#
_entry.id   AF-A0A378BYT6-F1
#
_cell.length_a   1.000
_cell.length_b   1.000
_cell.length_c   1.000
_cell.angle_alpha   90.00
_cell.angle_beta   90.00
_cell.angle_gamma   90.00
#
_symmetry.space_group_name_H-M   'P 1'
#
loop_
_entity.id
_entity.type
_entity.pdbx_description
1 polymer ?
#
loop_
_entity_poly.entity_id
_entity_poly.type
_entity_poly.pdbx_seq_one_letter_code
_entity_poly.pdbx_strand_id
1 'polypeptide(L)' 'MTDIAHPTTYPEQAAFQLVVELIRAERVPMQHDNVTNLLKIYDQAVAHFKSTGENSGFTVEVI' A
#
# COMPACT_ATOMS: atom_id res chain seq x y z
N MET A 1 -8.15 0.51 18.33
CA MET A 1 -6.86 0.98 17.77
C MET A 1 -6.75 0.42 16.36
N THR A 2 -7.24 1.15 15.36
CA THR A 2 -6.98 0.78 13.97
C THR A 2 -7.05 2.04 13.09
N ASP A 3 -6.15 2.98 13.35
CA ASP A 3 -5.81 4.11 12.46
C ASP A 3 -5.24 3.65 11.08
N ILE A 4 -5.37 2.35 10.75
CA ILE A 4 -5.13 1.75 9.42
C ILE A 4 -6.16 2.27 8.40
N ALA A 5 -7.20 2.98 8.84
CA ALA A 5 -8.23 3.57 7.97
C ALA A 5 -7.71 4.66 7.03
N HIS A 6 -6.52 5.24 7.26
CA HIS A 6 -5.96 6.30 6.42
C HIS A 6 -4.66 5.88 5.72
N PRO A 7 -4.73 5.15 4.59
CA PRO A 7 -3.55 4.76 3.82
C PRO A 7 -2.71 5.94 3.35
N THR A 8 -3.31 7.13 3.20
CA THR A 8 -2.60 8.38 2.85
C THR A 8 -1.83 9.01 4.01
N THR A 9 -2.22 8.73 5.27
CA THR A 9 -1.54 9.26 6.47
C THR A 9 -0.42 8.34 6.94
N TYR A 10 -0.61 7.01 6.83
CA TYR A 10 0.38 6.00 7.23
C TYR A 10 0.59 4.96 6.12
N PRO A 11 1.16 5.36 4.97
CA PRO A 11 1.28 4.51 3.76
C PRO A 11 2.08 3.23 4.00
N GLU A 12 3.10 3.28 4.85
CA GLU A 12 3.95 2.14 5.17
C GLU A 12 3.22 1.10 6.05
N GLN A 13 2.43 1.56 7.01
CA GLN A 13 1.61 0.67 7.85
C GLN A 13 0.47 0.03 7.06
N ALA A 14 -0.16 0.80 6.17
CA ALA A 14 -1.20 0.30 5.28
C ALA A 14 -0.66 -0.74 4.28
N ALA A 15 0.51 -0.49 3.69
CA ALA A 15 1.18 -1.45 2.80
C ALA A 15 1.58 -2.73 3.53
N PHE A 16 2.09 -2.62 4.77
CA PHE A 16 2.44 -3.79 5.57
C PHE A 16 1.21 -4.66 5.89
N GLN A 17 0.10 -4.04 6.31
CA GLN A 17 -1.15 -4.75 6.56
C GLN A 17 -1.67 -5.46 5.30
N LEU A 18 -1.59 -4.79 4.14
CA LEU A 18 -1.99 -5.37 2.86
C LEU A 18 -1.17 -6.64 2.53
N VAL A 19 0.15 -6.58 2.72
CA VAL A 19 1.03 -7.73 2.52
C VAL A 19 0.70 -8.88 3.48
N VAL A 20 0.44 -8.58 4.76
CA VAL A 20 0.02 -9.58 5.76
C VAL A 20 -1.28 -10.27 5.33
N GLU A 21 -2.27 -9.52 4.86
CA GLU A 21 -3.55 -10.06 4.41
C GLU A 21 -3.41 -10.88 3.11
N LEU A 22 -2.52 -10.50 2.19
CA LEU A 22 -2.21 -11.30 1.00
C LEU A 22 -1.58 -12.66 1.35
N ILE A 23 -0.71 -12.69 2.36
CA ILE A 23 -0.11 -13.92 2.88
C ILE A 23 -1.19 -14.79 3.54
N ARG A 24 -2.06 -14.19 4.39
CA ARG A 24 -3.17 -14.89 5.05
C ARG A 24 -4.19 -15.46 4.07
N ALA A 25 -4.43 -14.76 2.96
CA ALA A 25 -5.35 -15.19 1.90
C ALA A 25 -4.72 -16.22 0.95
N GLU A 26 -3.49 -16.69 1.22
CA GLU A 26 -2.73 -17.61 0.37
C GLU A 26 -2.60 -17.14 -1.09
N ARG A 27 -2.70 -15.82 -1.32
CA ARG A 27 -2.59 -15.21 -2.66
C ARG A 27 -1.15 -15.10 -3.14
N VAL A 28 -0.19 -15.54 -2.33
CA VAL A 28 1.24 -15.48 -2.59
C VAL A 28 1.81 -16.90 -2.52
N PRO A 29 2.24 -17.49 -3.65
CA PRO A 29 2.81 -18.83 -3.63
C PRO A 29 4.10 -18.89 -2.78
N MET A 30 4.16 -19.71 -1.73
CA MET A 30 5.30 -19.80 -0.79
C MET A 30 6.58 -20.45 -1.36
N GLN A 31 6.90 -20.20 -2.63
CA GLN A 31 8.14 -20.64 -3.27
C GLN A 31 9.29 -19.73 -2.82
N HIS A 32 10.51 -20.27 -2.68
CA HIS A 32 11.68 -19.56 -2.12
C HIS A 32 11.97 -18.19 -2.77
N ASP A 33 11.59 -17.98 -4.04
CA ASP A 33 11.78 -16.70 -4.75
C ASP A 33 10.69 -15.63 -4.49
N ASN A 34 9.64 -15.95 -3.72
CA ASN A 34 8.49 -15.05 -3.60
C ASN A 34 8.68 -13.94 -2.55
N VAL A 35 9.75 -13.99 -1.75
CA VAL A 35 10.06 -12.90 -0.79
C VAL A 35 10.38 -11.60 -1.54
N THR A 36 11.12 -11.67 -2.64
CA THR A 36 11.42 -10.49 -3.47
C THR A 36 10.16 -9.90 -4.11
N ASN A 37 9.22 -10.74 -4.51
CA ASN A 37 7.94 -10.28 -5.06
C ASN A 37 7.04 -9.67 -3.98
N LEU A 38 7.01 -10.24 -2.77
CA LEU A 38 6.34 -9.65 -1.61
C LEU A 38 6.87 -8.25 -1.28
N LEU A 39 8.19 -8.07 -1.30
CA LEU A 39 8.83 -6.77 -1.10
C LEU A 39 8.47 -5.78 -2.22
N LYS A 40 8.42 -6.23 -3.49
CA LYS A 40 7.94 -5.38 -4.59
C LYS A 40 6.49 -4.94 -4.42
N ILE A 41 5.61 -5.82 -3.94
CA ILE A 41 4.20 -5.50 -3.67
C ILE A 41 4.12 -4.44 -2.56
N TYR A 42 4.92 -4.59 -1.50
CA TYR A 42 5.03 -3.58 -0.45
C TYR A 42 5.45 -2.22 -1.02
N ASP A 43 6.55 -2.16 -1.79
CA ASP A 43 7.07 -0.92 -2.36
C ASP A 43 6.05 -0.24 -3.30
N GLN A 44 5.35 -1.04 -4.12
CA GLN A 44 4.29 -0.55 -5.00
C GLN A 44 3.10 0.02 -4.22
N ALA A 45 2.67 -0.64 -3.15
CA ALA A 45 1.58 -0.17 -2.31
C ALA A 45 1.95 1.15 -1.61
N VAL A 46 3.18 1.25 -1.06
CA VAL A 46 3.67 2.48 -0.44
C VAL A 46 3.70 3.64 -1.45
N ALA A 47 4.22 3.40 -2.67
CA ALA A 47 4.26 4.40 -3.72
C ALA A 47 2.84 4.86 -4.12
N HIS A 48 1.90 3.92 -4.25
CA HIS A 48 0.51 4.22 -4.57
C HIS A 48 -0.13 5.11 -3.51
N PHE A 49 0.00 4.75 -2.23
CA PHE A 49 -0.59 5.49 -1.13
C PHE A 49 0.03 6.89 -0.93
N LYS A 50 1.33 7.03 -1.18
CA LYS A 50 2.01 8.34 -1.19
C LYS A 50 1.50 9.22 -2.34
N SER A 51 1.34 8.67 -3.55
CA SER A 51 0.84 9.42 -4.71
C SER A 51 -0.63 9.87 -4.57
N THR A 52 -1.47 9.05 -3.94
CA THR A 52 -2.89 9.37 -3.70
C THR A 52 -3.05 10.50 -2.68
N GLY A 53 -2.12 10.61 -1.72
CA GLY A 53 -2.06 11.75 -0.80
C GLY A 53 -1.71 13.07 -1.49
N GLU A 54 -0.80 13.04 -2.47
CA GLU A 54 -0.37 14.24 -3.21
C GLU A 54 -1.39 14.70 -4.27
N ASN A 55 -2.12 13.79 -4.91
CA ASN A 55 -3.07 14.13 -5.97
C ASN A 55 -4.45 14.61 -5.46
N SER A 56 -4.64 14.70 -4.14
CA SER A 56 -5.88 15.19 -3.52
C SER A 56 -5.89 16.73 -3.34
N GLY A 57 -4.83 17.43 -3.78
CA GLY A 57 -4.66 18.88 -3.69
C GLY A 57 -4.91 19.66 -4.98
N PHE A 58 -5.58 19.10 -5.99
CA PHE A 58 -5.91 19.85 -7.21
C PHE A 58 -7.13 20.75 -6.97
N THR A 59 -6.89 21.98 -6.51
CA THR A 59 -7.88 23.05 -6.57
C THR A 59 -8.18 23.34 -8.04
N VAL A 60 -9.40 23.02 -8.47
CA VAL A 60 -9.94 23.49 -9.75
C VAL A 60 -10.04 25.02 -9.64
N GLU A 61 -9.06 25.75 -10.18
CA GLU A 61 -9.27 27.16 -10.49
C GLU A 61 -10.29 27.24 -11.64
N VAL A 62 -11.47 27.73 -11.29
CA VAL A 62 -12.53 28.09 -12.23
C VAL A 62 -12.01 29.27 -13.06
N ILE A 63 -11.79 29.03 -14.35
CA ILE A 63 -11.57 30.06 -15.36
C ILE A 63 -12.91 30.50 -15.92
#